data_AF-A0A975T6W1-F1
#
_entry.id   AF-A0A975T6W1-F1
#
_cell.length_a   1.000
_cell.length_b   1.000
_cell.length_c   1.000
_cell.angle_alpha   90.00
_cell.angle_beta   90.00
_cell.angle_gamma   90.00
#
_symmetry.space_group_name_H-M   'P 1'
#
loop_
_entity.id
_entity.type
_entity.pdbx_description
1 polymer ?
#
loop_
_entity_poly.entity_id
_entity_poly.type
_entity_poly.pdbx_seq_one_letter_code
_entity_poly.pdbx_strand_id
1 'polypeptide(L)'
;MEFSNTAAVYVAKVQSTATTRTCLDTLTNSMTGKNARHNAFLRLVSSNGSAAGPESRYLLPSNHEMVIGRDSSCQVVLDAMMYRMVSRRHAVVRPLPLSPDRKSTWVICDLNSANGTFLNGQLLEGCQELHLGDRISLGADGPQFIFEYEFVSQPTVMTSQATSLSSTPLEPDSVSFTQLFPIISTGKDLTRKAYLIPGILTVVFVVLMFATVGHPKANQVIVGSYIAFAAYYFVYQLCGKTKPWWILMSMALTTMLILLSPLLDFFIFVFRVILPGSLPSPQEPITFTELLVRMFFGAGLMEESLKALPVLGVYLIANSLPSPWRERIGVQEPLDGILLGTASAVGFTLLETLGQYVPVITQNVTQQAGVGTGQLVGLQLLIPRILGSVAGHMAYSGYLGYFIGLAVLKPSLGWQILAVGYLSAAGLHALWNATGSINALLLVVVGVLSYAFLMAAILKARALSPTRSQNFATRFINPK
;
A
#
# COMPACT_ATOMS: atom_id res chain seq x y z
N MET A 1 18.53 57.36 8.12
CA MET A 1 18.87 55.92 8.31
C MET A 1 17.95 55.09 7.41
N GLU A 2 18.16 54.92 6.10
CA GLU A 2 19.38 55.00 5.27
C GLU A 2 20.48 54.04 5.72
N PHE A 3 21.20 53.33 4.84
CA PHE A 3 21.48 53.54 3.39
C PHE A 3 20.85 52.42 2.51
N SER A 4 20.34 52.66 1.28
CA SER A 4 21.00 52.78 -0.06
C SER A 4 21.65 51.46 -0.58
N ASN A 5 21.67 51.07 -1.87
CA ASN A 5 21.02 51.44 -3.16
C ASN A 5 21.07 50.14 -4.08
N THR A 6 20.80 50.02 -5.40
CA THR A 6 20.63 50.93 -6.56
C THR A 6 19.80 50.26 -7.70
N ALA A 7 19.30 51.05 -8.66
CA ALA A 7 18.81 50.69 -10.00
C ALA A 7 19.99 50.58 -11.04
N ALA A 8 19.93 50.29 -12.37
CA ALA A 8 19.09 49.52 -13.34
C ALA A 8 19.93 49.42 -14.68
N VAL A 9 19.54 49.44 -15.99
CA VAL A 9 18.28 49.60 -16.77
C VAL A 9 18.51 49.26 -18.29
N TYR A 10 17.52 48.72 -19.04
CA TYR A 10 17.34 48.72 -20.55
C TYR A 10 18.38 47.98 -21.47
N VAL A 11 18.24 47.78 -22.81
CA VAL A 11 17.12 47.36 -23.73
C VAL A 11 17.70 46.87 -25.11
N ALA A 12 16.97 45.99 -25.81
CA ALA A 12 17.10 45.39 -27.18
C ALA A 12 18.01 45.99 -28.30
N LYS A 13 18.49 45.13 -29.25
CA LYS A 13 18.07 45.01 -30.68
C LYS A 13 18.78 43.86 -31.46
N VAL A 14 18.41 43.61 -32.73
CA VAL A 14 18.80 42.47 -33.61
C VAL A 14 19.27 42.97 -35.01
N GLN A 15 20.30 42.36 -35.65
CA GLN A 15 20.39 42.07 -37.11
C GLN A 15 21.73 41.44 -37.61
N SER A 16 21.69 40.85 -38.83
CA SER A 16 22.80 40.57 -39.80
C SER A 16 23.80 39.40 -39.59
N THR A 17 24.38 38.70 -40.61
CA THR A 17 23.94 38.28 -41.99
C THR A 17 24.96 37.28 -42.63
N ALA A 18 24.48 36.40 -43.55
CA ALA A 18 25.25 35.67 -44.62
C ALA A 18 26.34 34.63 -44.17
N THR A 19 26.90 33.72 -45.00
CA THR A 19 27.00 33.58 -46.47
C THR A 19 27.04 32.08 -46.92
N THR A 20 26.79 31.78 -48.22
CA THR A 20 26.69 30.44 -48.86
C THR A 20 27.82 30.06 -49.84
N ARG A 21 27.99 28.74 -50.13
CA ARG A 21 28.56 28.06 -51.36
C ARG A 21 28.47 26.52 -51.15
N THR A 22 27.84 25.64 -51.97
CA THR A 22 28.11 25.13 -53.36
C THR A 22 29.38 24.27 -53.48
N CYS A 23 29.48 23.13 -54.21
CA CYS A 23 28.55 22.36 -55.07
C CYS A 23 29.20 21.02 -55.56
N LEU A 24 28.43 20.12 -56.23
CA LEU A 24 28.87 19.02 -57.14
C LEU A 24 29.71 17.84 -56.50
N ASP A 25 29.82 16.61 -57.04
CA ASP A 25 29.05 15.90 -58.10
C ASP A 25 29.09 14.34 -58.02
N THR A 26 27.96 13.71 -58.35
CA THR A 26 27.68 12.56 -59.27
C THR A 26 28.54 11.27 -59.40
N LEU A 27 27.81 10.17 -59.72
CA LEU A 27 28.16 8.85 -60.32
C LEU A 27 28.07 7.58 -59.45
N THR A 28 27.54 6.52 -60.08
CA THR A 28 27.11 5.24 -59.53
C THR A 28 27.94 4.07 -60.07
N ASN A 29 28.03 2.97 -59.31
CA ASN A 29 27.76 1.65 -59.91
C ASN A 29 27.35 0.57 -58.89
N SER A 30 26.82 -0.55 -59.39
CA SER A 30 26.13 -1.59 -58.63
C SER A 30 27.00 -2.80 -58.27
N MET A 31 26.84 -3.35 -57.06
CA MET A 31 26.78 -4.81 -56.88
C MET A 31 26.04 -5.20 -55.59
N THR A 32 25.35 -6.35 -55.61
CA THR A 32 24.34 -6.72 -54.60
C THR A 32 24.88 -7.66 -53.51
N GLY A 33 24.71 -7.27 -52.25
CA GLY A 33 24.92 -8.13 -51.08
C GLY A 33 23.80 -7.94 -50.05
N LYS A 34 22.97 -8.97 -49.83
CA LYS A 34 21.79 -8.87 -48.95
C LYS A 34 22.20 -8.87 -47.46
N ASN A 35 22.05 -7.73 -46.79
CA ASN A 35 22.27 -7.62 -45.35
C ASN A 35 21.05 -8.10 -44.56
N ALA A 36 20.90 -9.40 -44.37
CA ALA A 36 19.92 -9.96 -43.43
C ALA A 36 20.37 -9.71 -41.97
N ARG A 37 19.68 -8.78 -41.28
CA ARG A 37 19.82 -8.65 -39.82
C ARG A 37 18.99 -9.75 -39.14
N HIS A 38 19.65 -10.46 -38.23
CA HIS A 38 19.05 -11.50 -37.41
C HIS A 38 18.79 -10.91 -36.01
N ASN A 39 17.53 -10.82 -35.59
CA ASN A 39 17.19 -10.44 -34.22
C ASN A 39 16.98 -11.73 -33.43
N ALA A 40 17.81 -11.99 -32.41
CA ALA A 40 17.66 -13.13 -31.51
C ALA A 40 17.09 -12.71 -30.15
N PHE A 41 16.37 -13.62 -29.50
CA PHE A 41 15.65 -13.39 -28.26
C PHE A 41 15.71 -14.62 -27.35
N LEU A 42 15.63 -14.41 -26.04
CA LEU A 42 15.18 -15.42 -25.10
C LEU A 42 13.74 -15.13 -24.68
N ARG A 43 12.84 -16.11 -24.80
CA ARG A 43 11.46 -16.02 -24.28
C ARG A 43 11.30 -16.88 -23.04
N LEU A 44 10.96 -16.26 -21.90
CA LEU A 44 10.69 -16.96 -20.64
C LEU A 44 9.36 -17.73 -20.72
N VAL A 45 9.37 -19.01 -20.33
CA VAL A 45 8.21 -19.90 -20.35
C VAL A 45 7.47 -19.83 -19.02
N SER A 46 6.15 -19.63 -19.06
CA SER A 46 5.28 -19.66 -17.88
C SER A 46 4.95 -21.09 -17.44
N SER A 47 4.96 -21.36 -16.14
CA SER A 47 4.74 -22.70 -15.55
C SER A 47 3.40 -23.34 -15.88
N ASN A 48 2.40 -22.55 -16.26
CA ASN A 48 1.01 -23.00 -16.43
C ASN A 48 0.60 -23.20 -17.90
N GLY A 49 1.56 -23.37 -18.82
CA GLY A 49 1.32 -23.66 -20.25
C GLY A 49 0.63 -22.56 -21.07
N SER A 50 0.10 -21.54 -20.40
CA SER A 50 -0.51 -20.35 -21.01
C SER A 50 0.59 -19.45 -21.58
N ALA A 51 0.41 -18.98 -22.82
CA ALA A 51 1.39 -18.12 -23.47
C ALA A 51 1.64 -16.84 -22.64
N ALA A 52 2.89 -16.64 -22.22
CA ALA A 52 3.31 -15.40 -21.57
C ALA A 52 3.20 -14.24 -22.57
N GLY A 53 2.77 -13.07 -22.09
CA GLY A 53 2.61 -11.88 -22.93
C GLY A 53 3.93 -11.35 -23.50
N PRO A 54 3.90 -10.32 -24.36
CA PRO A 54 5.09 -9.77 -25.02
C PRO A 54 6.18 -9.27 -24.05
N GLU A 55 5.85 -8.98 -22.79
CA GLU A 55 6.79 -8.64 -21.71
C GLU A 55 7.70 -9.82 -21.25
N SER A 56 7.65 -10.98 -21.92
CA SER A 56 8.45 -12.18 -21.61
C SER A 56 9.66 -12.41 -22.53
N ARG A 57 9.92 -11.52 -23.50
CA ARG A 57 11.02 -11.62 -24.46
C ARG A 57 12.17 -10.66 -24.12
N TYR A 58 13.39 -11.20 -24.03
CA TYR A 58 14.64 -10.46 -23.83
C TYR A 58 15.44 -10.47 -25.15
N LEU A 59 15.74 -9.29 -25.70
CA LEU A 59 16.56 -9.16 -26.91
C LEU A 59 18.02 -9.56 -26.60
N LEU A 60 18.62 -10.36 -27.47
CA LEU A 60 20.04 -10.72 -27.42
C LEU A 60 20.84 -9.83 -28.39
N PRO A 61 21.60 -8.82 -27.90
CA PRO A 61 22.46 -8.02 -28.76
C PRO A 61 23.58 -8.88 -29.39
N SER A 62 24.03 -8.49 -30.58
CA SER A 62 25.13 -9.16 -31.29
C SER A 62 26.53 -8.62 -30.92
N ASN A 63 26.61 -7.65 -30.00
CA ASN A 63 27.84 -6.95 -29.62
C ASN A 63 28.15 -6.93 -28.11
N HIS A 64 27.30 -7.51 -27.25
CA HIS A 64 27.49 -7.55 -25.80
C HIS A 64 27.02 -8.89 -25.21
N GLU A 65 27.52 -9.26 -24.04
CA GLU A 65 27.02 -10.43 -23.29
C GLU A 65 25.79 -10.10 -22.43
N MET A 66 24.96 -11.10 -22.19
CA MET A 66 23.71 -11.03 -21.41
C MET A 66 23.78 -12.04 -20.27
N VAL A 67 24.04 -11.55 -19.06
CA VAL A 67 24.06 -12.37 -17.84
C VAL A 67 22.62 -12.61 -17.37
N ILE A 68 22.32 -13.85 -17.01
CA ILE A 68 21.04 -14.30 -16.45
C ILE A 68 21.24 -14.68 -14.99
N GLY A 69 20.38 -14.21 -14.09
CA GLY A 69 20.48 -14.54 -12.66
C GLY A 69 19.54 -13.76 -11.75
N ARG A 70 19.67 -13.96 -10.43
CA ARG A 70 18.90 -13.25 -9.39
C ARG A 70 19.48 -11.89 -8.98
N ASP A 71 20.69 -11.56 -9.40
CA ASP A 71 21.34 -10.30 -9.00
C ASP A 71 20.84 -9.13 -9.87
N SER A 72 20.63 -7.97 -9.25
CA SER A 72 20.26 -6.73 -9.93
C SER A 72 21.29 -6.23 -10.95
N SER A 73 22.53 -6.76 -10.92
CA SER A 73 23.55 -6.48 -11.93
C SER A 73 23.42 -7.31 -13.22
N CYS A 74 22.43 -8.20 -13.33
CA CYS A 74 22.23 -9.05 -14.52
C CYS A 74 21.40 -8.33 -15.58
N GLN A 75 21.65 -8.61 -16.87
CA GLN A 75 20.84 -8.07 -17.97
C GLN A 75 19.48 -8.78 -18.08
N VAL A 76 19.41 -10.05 -17.64
CA VAL A 76 18.16 -10.80 -17.46
C VAL A 76 18.00 -11.11 -15.96
N VAL A 77 17.40 -10.18 -15.23
CA VAL A 77 17.11 -10.34 -13.80
C VAL A 77 15.86 -11.20 -13.60
N LEU A 78 16.01 -12.28 -12.85
CA LEU A 78 14.92 -13.15 -12.41
C LEU A 78 14.54 -12.85 -10.96
N ASP A 79 13.24 -12.86 -10.64
CA ASP A 79 12.75 -12.52 -9.30
C ASP A 79 13.42 -13.39 -8.22
N ALA A 80 14.06 -12.72 -7.27
CA ALA A 80 14.95 -13.38 -6.34
C ALA A 80 14.27 -14.21 -5.26
N MET A 81 12.95 -14.01 -5.05
CA MET A 81 12.14 -14.74 -4.08
C MET A 81 11.38 -15.92 -4.72
N MET A 82 11.02 -15.79 -6.00
CA MET A 82 10.37 -16.82 -6.81
C MET A 82 11.37 -17.90 -7.24
N TYR A 83 12.48 -17.50 -7.85
CA TYR A 83 13.43 -18.43 -8.50
C TYR A 83 14.62 -18.75 -7.59
N ARG A 84 14.35 -19.21 -6.35
CA ARG A 84 15.39 -19.43 -5.32
C ARG A 84 16.55 -20.34 -5.77
N MET A 85 16.30 -21.33 -6.64
CA MET A 85 17.34 -22.22 -7.20
C MET A 85 18.32 -21.52 -8.17
N VAL A 86 17.95 -20.36 -8.72
CA VAL A 86 18.80 -19.63 -9.65
C VAL A 86 19.94 -18.96 -8.89
N SER A 87 21.16 -18.97 -9.43
CA SER A 87 22.31 -18.31 -8.82
C SER A 87 22.28 -16.79 -9.02
N ARG A 88 23.09 -16.02 -8.24
CA ARG A 88 23.11 -14.55 -8.34
C ARG A 88 23.45 -14.10 -9.77
N ARG A 89 24.57 -14.58 -10.29
CA ARG A 89 24.80 -14.78 -11.73
C ARG A 89 24.73 -16.29 -11.94
N HIS A 90 23.96 -16.78 -12.91
CA HIS A 90 23.74 -18.21 -13.14
C HIS A 90 24.34 -18.66 -14.47
N ALA A 91 24.01 -17.95 -15.53
CA ALA A 91 24.51 -18.24 -16.87
C ALA A 91 24.78 -16.93 -17.63
N VAL A 92 25.50 -17.03 -18.74
CA VAL A 92 25.71 -15.92 -19.67
C VAL A 92 25.46 -16.38 -21.10
N VAL A 93 24.67 -15.61 -21.84
CA VAL A 93 24.58 -15.72 -23.30
C VAL A 93 25.49 -14.67 -23.91
N ARG A 94 26.40 -15.07 -24.80
CA ARG A 94 27.31 -14.15 -25.49
C ARG A 94 27.35 -14.44 -26.99
N PRO A 95 27.44 -13.42 -27.86
CA PRO A 95 27.70 -13.62 -29.28
C PRO A 95 29.10 -14.20 -29.49
N LEU A 96 29.26 -15.02 -30.54
CA LEU A 96 30.57 -15.34 -31.10
C LEU A 96 30.97 -14.31 -32.18
N PRO A 97 32.28 -14.12 -32.44
CA PRO A 97 32.75 -13.39 -33.62
C PRO A 97 32.14 -13.96 -34.90
N LEU A 98 31.87 -13.10 -35.89
CA LEU A 98 31.17 -13.53 -37.10
C LEU A 98 31.95 -14.61 -37.87
N SER A 99 31.30 -15.75 -38.07
CA SER A 99 31.69 -16.73 -39.09
C SER A 99 31.67 -16.07 -40.49
N PRO A 100 32.50 -16.51 -41.46
CA PRO A 100 32.50 -15.98 -42.83
C PRO A 100 31.10 -15.92 -43.50
N ASP A 101 30.18 -16.78 -43.09
CA ASP A 101 28.75 -16.79 -43.47
C ASP A 101 27.95 -15.55 -43.02
N ARG A 102 28.54 -14.62 -42.26
CA ARG A 102 27.93 -13.42 -41.66
C ARG A 102 26.76 -13.67 -40.70
N LYS A 103 26.52 -14.92 -40.30
CA LYS A 103 25.58 -15.27 -39.23
C LYS A 103 26.14 -14.82 -37.88
N SER A 104 25.28 -14.23 -37.05
CA SER A 104 25.58 -14.09 -35.62
C SER A 104 25.20 -15.41 -34.95
N THR A 105 26.17 -16.03 -34.28
CA THR A 105 25.96 -17.20 -33.41
C THR A 105 25.97 -16.72 -31.96
N TRP A 106 25.12 -17.31 -31.11
CA TRP A 106 25.14 -17.10 -29.67
C TRP A 106 25.51 -18.40 -28.95
N VAL A 107 26.31 -18.30 -27.89
CA VAL A 107 26.61 -19.43 -27.00
C VAL A 107 26.09 -19.15 -25.60
N ILE A 108 25.58 -20.19 -24.94
CA ILE A 108 25.26 -20.22 -23.52
C ILE A 108 26.45 -20.81 -22.76
N CYS A 109 26.80 -20.22 -21.62
CA CYS A 109 27.79 -20.75 -20.68
C CYS A 109 27.20 -20.70 -19.26
N ASP A 110 27.41 -21.74 -18.46
CA ASP A 110 27.13 -21.70 -17.02
C ASP A 110 28.21 -20.87 -16.28
N LEU A 111 27.83 -20.13 -15.23
CA LEU A 111 28.73 -19.28 -14.44
C LEU A 111 29.11 -19.91 -13.09
N ASN A 112 29.35 -21.23 -13.09
CA ASN A 112 29.57 -22.06 -11.89
C ASN A 112 28.40 -21.94 -10.91
N SER A 113 27.20 -22.20 -11.43
CA SER A 113 25.93 -22.08 -10.74
C SER A 113 25.68 -23.25 -9.77
N ALA A 114 25.02 -22.96 -8.65
CA ALA A 114 24.81 -23.95 -7.58
C ALA A 114 23.86 -25.12 -7.95
N ASN A 115 23.13 -25.03 -9.07
CA ASN A 115 22.14 -26.04 -9.49
C ASN A 115 22.27 -26.44 -10.98
N GLY A 116 23.29 -25.93 -11.69
CA GLY A 116 23.52 -26.20 -13.11
C GLY A 116 22.59 -25.46 -14.07
N THR A 117 23.11 -25.09 -15.23
CA THR A 117 22.34 -24.73 -16.44
C THR A 117 22.11 -26.01 -17.24
N PHE A 118 20.92 -26.18 -17.81
CA PHE A 118 20.58 -27.31 -18.68
C PHE A 118 20.16 -26.82 -20.06
N LEU A 119 20.63 -27.49 -21.13
CA LEU A 119 20.23 -27.22 -22.51
C LEU A 119 19.46 -28.44 -23.03
N ASN A 120 18.22 -28.24 -23.47
CA ASN A 120 17.30 -29.28 -23.94
C ASN A 120 17.12 -30.46 -22.95
N GLY A 121 17.28 -30.20 -21.65
CA GLY A 121 17.17 -31.20 -20.57
C GLY A 121 18.47 -31.92 -20.20
N GLN A 122 19.56 -31.71 -20.96
CA GLN A 122 20.90 -32.21 -20.61
C GLN A 122 21.68 -31.15 -19.82
N LEU A 123 22.52 -31.56 -18.88
CA LEU A 123 23.36 -30.64 -18.11
C LEU A 123 24.39 -29.97 -19.05
N LEU A 124 24.55 -28.65 -18.93
CA LEU A 124 25.43 -27.89 -19.82
C LEU A 124 26.91 -28.07 -19.43
N GLU A 125 27.62 -28.93 -20.17
CA GLU A 125 29.07 -29.02 -20.09
C GLU A 125 29.73 -27.95 -20.97
N GLY A 126 30.46 -27.03 -20.33
CA GLY A 126 31.19 -25.94 -20.98
C GLY A 126 30.30 -24.79 -21.50
N CYS A 127 30.70 -24.21 -22.64
CA CYS A 127 29.88 -23.28 -23.41
C CYS A 127 29.38 -23.99 -24.68
N GLN A 128 28.09 -23.88 -25.02
CA GLN A 128 27.49 -24.53 -26.20
C GLN A 128 26.69 -23.54 -27.06
N GLU A 129 26.57 -23.82 -28.36
CA GLU A 129 25.87 -22.99 -29.35
C GLU A 129 24.35 -23.14 -29.26
N LEU A 130 23.64 -22.00 -29.29
CA LEU A 130 22.18 -21.94 -29.21
C LEU A 130 21.54 -21.97 -30.60
N HIS A 131 20.63 -22.92 -30.77
CA HIS A 131 19.86 -23.18 -32.00
C HIS A 131 18.38 -22.81 -31.80
N LEU A 132 17.65 -22.60 -32.90
CA LEU A 132 16.25 -22.16 -32.85
C LEU A 132 15.37 -23.18 -32.10
N GLY A 133 14.69 -22.71 -31.05
CA GLY A 133 13.79 -23.54 -30.24
C GLY A 133 14.47 -24.18 -29.02
N ASP A 134 15.79 -24.04 -28.86
CA ASP A 134 16.53 -24.59 -27.72
C ASP A 134 15.97 -24.11 -26.38
N ARG A 135 15.87 -25.05 -25.43
CA ARG A 135 15.34 -24.84 -24.09
C ARG A 135 16.46 -24.75 -23.06
N ILE A 136 16.69 -23.55 -22.55
CA ILE A 136 17.66 -23.27 -21.48
C ILE A 136 16.91 -23.31 -20.14
N SER A 137 17.27 -24.23 -19.24
CA SER A 137 16.65 -24.37 -17.91
C SER A 137 17.68 -24.07 -16.81
N LEU A 138 17.31 -23.28 -15.81
CA LEU A 138 18.22 -22.84 -14.74
C LEU A 138 18.02 -23.64 -13.45
N GLY A 139 18.62 -24.82 -13.40
CA GLY A 139 18.26 -25.93 -12.51
C GLY A 139 17.26 -26.89 -13.18
N ALA A 140 17.24 -28.15 -12.74
CA ALA A 140 16.42 -29.20 -13.36
C ALA A 140 14.92 -28.86 -13.38
N ASP A 141 14.36 -28.44 -12.24
CA ASP A 141 12.99 -27.91 -12.10
C ASP A 141 12.93 -26.37 -12.17
N GLY A 142 13.92 -25.76 -12.85
CA GLY A 142 14.11 -24.31 -12.89
C GLY A 142 13.25 -23.57 -13.93
N PRO A 143 13.32 -22.22 -13.96
CA PRO A 143 12.72 -21.45 -15.04
C PRO A 143 13.35 -21.81 -16.39
N GLN A 144 12.50 -21.94 -17.42
CA GLN A 144 12.91 -22.26 -18.78
C GLN A 144 12.82 -21.04 -19.70
N PHE A 145 13.83 -20.84 -20.54
CA PHE A 145 13.80 -19.93 -21.68
C PHE A 145 13.82 -20.72 -22.99
N ILE A 146 13.17 -20.20 -24.03
CA ILE A 146 13.29 -20.67 -25.41
C ILE A 146 14.13 -19.66 -26.19
N PHE A 147 15.14 -20.12 -26.93
CA PHE A 147 15.90 -19.29 -27.87
C PHE A 147 15.13 -19.13 -29.19
N GLU A 148 14.92 -17.89 -29.61
CA GLU A 148 14.15 -17.53 -30.81
C GLU A 148 14.96 -16.58 -31.70
N TYR A 149 14.85 -16.71 -33.02
CA TYR A 149 15.27 -15.66 -33.96
C TYR A 149 14.11 -15.24 -34.87
N GLU A 150 14.15 -13.99 -35.35
CA GLU A 150 13.21 -13.47 -36.35
C GLU A 150 13.98 -13.02 -37.61
N PHE A 151 13.62 -13.59 -38.76
CA PHE A 151 14.17 -13.22 -40.07
C PHE A 151 13.40 -12.03 -40.67
N VAL A 152 14.04 -10.86 -40.75
CA VAL A 152 13.44 -9.68 -41.40
C VAL A 152 13.68 -9.72 -42.91
N SER A 153 12.82 -10.47 -43.62
CA SER A 153 12.73 -10.41 -45.09
C SER A 153 11.99 -9.14 -45.53
N GLN A 154 12.73 -8.12 -45.97
CA GLN A 154 12.14 -6.88 -46.48
C GLN A 154 11.38 -7.09 -47.81
N PRO A 155 10.08 -6.75 -47.91
CA PRO A 155 9.40 -6.56 -49.18
C PRO A 155 9.73 -5.15 -49.72
N THR A 156 10.11 -5.04 -50.99
CA THR A 156 10.36 -3.74 -51.63
C THR A 156 9.05 -3.01 -51.88
N VAL A 157 8.83 -1.89 -51.19
CA VAL A 157 7.86 -0.86 -51.60
C VAL A 157 8.57 0.49 -51.59
N MET A 158 8.55 1.17 -52.74
CA MET A 158 9.15 2.50 -52.90
C MET A 158 8.18 3.59 -52.43
N THR A 159 8.57 4.36 -51.41
CA THR A 159 8.17 5.78 -51.37
C THR A 159 9.31 6.63 -50.79
N SER A 160 9.60 7.74 -51.44
CA SER A 160 10.66 8.68 -51.07
C SER A 160 10.32 9.44 -49.77
N GLN A 161 11.26 9.45 -48.82
CA GLN A 161 11.85 10.72 -48.37
C GLN A 161 13.26 10.49 -47.80
N ALA A 162 14.19 11.36 -48.18
CA ALA A 162 15.57 11.31 -47.73
C ALA A 162 15.80 12.28 -46.57
N THR A 163 16.51 11.84 -45.54
CA THR A 163 17.25 12.75 -44.66
C THR A 163 18.56 12.06 -44.25
N SER A 164 19.64 12.84 -44.29
CA SER A 164 21.03 12.40 -44.18
C SER A 164 21.39 11.71 -42.87
N LEU A 165 22.47 10.93 -42.88
CA LEU A 165 23.17 10.55 -41.66
C LEU A 165 23.53 11.81 -40.86
N SER A 166 23.40 11.72 -39.54
CA SER A 166 24.23 12.49 -38.61
C SER A 166 24.83 11.51 -37.63
N SER A 167 26.15 11.39 -37.65
CA SER A 167 26.91 10.83 -36.55
C SER A 167 26.89 11.84 -35.39
N THR A 168 26.19 11.54 -34.31
CA THR A 168 26.39 12.24 -33.03
C THR A 168 27.51 11.58 -32.22
N PRO A 169 28.23 12.34 -31.36
CA PRO A 169 29.44 11.86 -30.68
C PRO A 169 29.09 11.08 -29.39
N LEU A 170 29.99 11.09 -28.41
CA LEU A 170 29.62 10.83 -27.01
C LEU A 170 28.44 11.73 -26.65
N GLU A 171 27.30 11.14 -26.27
CA GLU A 171 26.16 11.88 -25.72
C GLU A 171 26.61 12.64 -24.44
N PRO A 172 26.26 13.92 -24.29
CA PRO A 172 26.34 14.59 -22.99
C PRO A 172 25.28 14.01 -22.03
N ASP A 173 25.23 14.49 -20.78
CA ASP A 173 24.19 14.11 -19.81
C ASP A 173 22.78 14.60 -20.24
N SER A 174 22.17 13.90 -21.20
CA SER A 174 20.92 14.26 -21.87
C SER A 174 19.70 13.75 -21.10
N VAL A 175 19.34 14.46 -20.03
CA VAL A 175 18.19 14.14 -19.18
C VAL A 175 16.88 14.14 -20.00
N SER A 176 16.22 12.99 -20.07
CA SER A 176 15.03 12.81 -20.90
C SER A 176 13.83 13.60 -20.38
N PHE A 177 12.83 13.89 -21.24
CA PHE A 177 11.60 14.56 -20.81
C PHE A 177 10.84 13.82 -19.69
N THR A 178 10.96 12.48 -19.60
CA THR A 178 10.35 11.72 -18.50
C THR A 178 11.23 11.66 -17.24
N GLN A 179 12.53 11.97 -17.33
CA GLN A 179 13.38 12.21 -16.17
C GLN A 179 13.25 13.65 -15.65
N LEU A 180 13.09 14.64 -16.53
CA LEU A 180 12.74 16.03 -16.19
C LEU A 180 11.33 16.16 -15.60
N PHE A 181 10.37 15.37 -16.11
CA PHE A 181 8.98 15.36 -15.63
C PHE A 181 8.48 13.94 -15.29
N PRO A 182 8.96 13.31 -14.19
CA PRO A 182 8.62 11.93 -13.81
C PRO A 182 7.13 11.64 -13.66
N ILE A 183 6.34 12.66 -13.36
CA ILE A 183 4.87 12.56 -13.22
C ILE A 183 4.18 12.03 -14.49
N ILE A 184 4.73 12.32 -15.68
CA ILE A 184 4.14 11.96 -16.97
C ILE A 184 4.22 10.44 -17.23
N SER A 185 5.31 9.79 -16.79
CA SER A 185 5.54 8.36 -17.01
C SER A 185 4.96 7.45 -15.92
N THR A 186 4.66 7.99 -14.73
CA THR A 186 4.51 7.18 -13.52
C THR A 186 3.05 6.90 -13.10
N GLY A 187 2.03 7.38 -13.83
CA GLY A 187 0.64 7.51 -13.35
C GLY A 187 0.02 6.35 -12.52
N LYS A 188 0.11 5.10 -12.99
CA LYS A 188 -0.42 3.92 -12.24
C LYS A 188 0.42 3.55 -11.01
N ASP A 189 1.71 3.81 -11.04
CA ASP A 189 2.62 3.61 -9.89
C ASP A 189 2.56 4.78 -8.91
N LEU A 190 2.25 5.99 -9.37
CA LEU A 190 2.08 7.16 -8.52
C LEU A 190 0.93 6.95 -7.51
N THR A 191 -0.18 6.38 -7.98
CA THR A 191 -1.33 6.03 -7.12
C THR A 191 -1.11 4.79 -6.26
N ARG A 192 -0.34 3.78 -6.71
CA ARG A 192 -0.19 2.48 -6.00
C ARG A 192 1.09 2.33 -5.17
N LYS A 193 2.20 2.97 -5.56
CA LYS A 193 3.52 2.90 -4.90
C LYS A 193 3.87 4.21 -4.17
N ALA A 194 3.52 5.37 -4.74
CA ALA A 194 3.89 6.69 -4.21
C ALA A 194 2.81 7.35 -3.32
N TYR A 195 1.81 6.59 -2.86
CA TYR A 195 0.79 7.04 -1.88
C TYR A 195 0.06 8.35 -2.25
N LEU A 196 -0.14 8.62 -3.56
CA LEU A 196 -0.69 9.89 -4.06
C LEU A 196 -2.04 10.27 -3.43
N ILE A 197 -2.94 9.32 -3.18
CA ILE A 197 -4.28 9.59 -2.64
C ILE A 197 -4.20 10.14 -1.19
N PRO A 198 -3.51 9.47 -0.24
CA PRO A 198 -3.15 10.08 1.05
C PRO A 198 -2.42 11.42 0.95
N GLY A 199 -1.54 11.59 -0.04
CA GLY A 199 -0.82 12.85 -0.28
C GLY A 199 -1.75 14.01 -0.64
N ILE A 200 -2.61 13.83 -1.65
CA ILE A 200 -3.63 14.81 -2.06
C ILE A 200 -4.58 15.12 -0.90
N LEU A 201 -5.05 14.10 -0.18
CA LEU A 201 -5.94 14.30 0.95
C LEU A 201 -5.26 15.08 2.09
N THR A 202 -3.97 14.82 2.35
CA THR A 202 -3.16 15.61 3.29
C THR A 202 -3.06 17.08 2.87
N VAL A 203 -2.80 17.37 1.59
CA VAL A 203 -2.77 18.75 1.08
C VAL A 203 -4.12 19.43 1.26
N VAL A 204 -5.24 18.76 0.96
CA VAL A 204 -6.60 19.30 1.18
C VAL A 204 -6.83 19.61 2.66
N PHE A 205 -6.50 18.68 3.57
CA PHE A 205 -6.65 18.92 5.00
C PHE A 205 -5.77 20.05 5.52
N VAL A 206 -4.51 20.18 5.06
CA VAL A 206 -3.62 21.29 5.42
C VAL A 206 -4.17 22.64 4.95
N VAL A 207 -4.68 22.73 3.71
CA VAL A 207 -5.33 23.95 3.19
C VAL A 207 -6.57 24.31 4.02
N LEU A 208 -7.38 23.33 4.41
CA LEU A 208 -8.54 23.54 5.28
C LEU A 208 -8.15 23.96 6.71
N MET A 209 -7.02 23.48 7.25
CA MET A 209 -6.49 23.96 8.54
C MET A 209 -6.10 25.44 8.47
N PHE A 210 -5.38 25.86 7.42
CA PHE A 210 -5.06 27.28 7.21
C PHE A 210 -6.32 28.14 7.00
N ALA A 211 -7.29 27.66 6.21
CA ALA A 211 -8.56 28.36 5.97
C ALA A 211 -9.45 28.49 7.23
N THR A 212 -9.17 27.74 8.30
CA THR A 212 -9.93 27.78 9.57
C THR A 212 -9.14 28.38 10.74
N VAL A 213 -8.04 29.08 10.47
CA VAL A 213 -7.41 29.97 11.45
C VAL A 213 -8.44 30.99 11.97
N GLY A 214 -8.39 31.29 13.27
CA GLY A 214 -9.41 32.09 13.97
C GLY A 214 -10.73 31.37 14.27
N HIS A 215 -10.95 30.16 13.72
CA HIS A 215 -12.20 29.40 13.86
C HIS A 215 -11.96 28.07 14.62
N PRO A 216 -11.64 28.11 15.93
CA PRO A 216 -11.04 27.00 16.67
C PRO A 216 -11.89 25.72 16.65
N LYS A 217 -13.22 25.81 16.72
CA LYS A 217 -14.11 24.63 16.64
C LYS A 217 -14.01 23.93 15.27
N ALA A 218 -14.01 24.69 14.18
CA ALA A 218 -13.89 24.13 12.83
C ALA A 218 -12.49 23.54 12.61
N ASN A 219 -11.45 24.26 13.06
CA ASN A 219 -10.06 23.80 12.99
C ASN A 219 -9.86 22.49 13.78
N GLN A 220 -10.37 22.39 15.01
CA GLN A 220 -10.33 21.16 15.81
C GLN A 220 -11.03 19.98 15.12
N VAL A 221 -12.20 20.20 14.47
CA VAL A 221 -12.87 19.14 13.69
C VAL A 221 -12.02 18.68 12.50
N ILE A 222 -11.38 19.61 11.78
CA ILE A 222 -10.51 19.30 10.63
C ILE A 222 -9.24 18.55 11.08
N VAL A 223 -8.56 19.04 12.11
CA VAL A 223 -7.37 18.40 12.72
C VAL A 223 -7.70 17.01 13.25
N GLY A 224 -8.79 16.89 14.01
CA GLY A 224 -9.22 15.59 14.56
C GLY A 224 -9.56 14.58 13.46
N SER A 225 -10.30 15.02 12.43
CA SER A 225 -10.65 14.18 11.29
C SER A 225 -9.42 13.74 10.49
N TYR A 226 -8.42 14.60 10.33
CA TYR A 226 -7.16 14.25 9.67
C TYR A 226 -6.34 13.21 10.46
N ILE A 227 -6.17 13.43 11.77
CA ILE A 227 -5.44 12.49 12.65
C ILE A 227 -6.17 11.14 12.68
N ALA A 228 -7.51 11.14 12.76
CA ALA A 228 -8.32 9.93 12.72
C ALA A 228 -8.19 9.19 11.38
N PHE A 229 -8.19 9.91 10.25
CA PHE A 229 -7.92 9.33 8.94
C PHE A 229 -6.53 8.69 8.87
N ALA A 230 -5.48 9.40 9.31
CA ALA A 230 -4.10 8.90 9.25
C ALA A 230 -3.90 7.66 10.16
N ALA A 231 -4.45 7.70 11.37
CA ALA A 231 -4.46 6.61 12.33
C ALA A 231 -5.20 5.37 11.79
N TYR A 232 -6.37 5.57 11.18
CA TYR A 232 -7.11 4.49 10.50
C TYR A 232 -6.36 3.97 9.26
N TYR A 233 -5.74 4.85 8.47
CA TYR A 233 -5.01 4.48 7.26
C TYR A 233 -3.80 3.58 7.57
N PHE A 234 -3.13 3.82 8.70
CA PHE A 234 -2.11 2.91 9.25
C PHE A 234 -2.68 1.51 9.53
N VAL A 235 -3.83 1.40 10.19
CA VAL A 235 -4.48 0.10 10.46
C VAL A 235 -4.98 -0.56 9.16
N TYR A 236 -5.48 0.21 8.19
CA TYR A 236 -5.86 -0.27 6.86
C TYR A 236 -4.67 -0.89 6.10
N GLN A 237 -3.52 -0.21 6.11
CA GLN A 237 -2.27 -0.74 5.54
C GLN A 237 -1.80 -2.02 6.25
N LEU A 238 -1.95 -2.06 7.58
CA LEU A 238 -1.67 -3.27 8.37
C LEU A 238 -2.65 -4.42 8.09
N CYS A 239 -3.93 -4.16 7.80
CA CYS A 239 -4.85 -5.21 7.36
C CYS A 239 -4.45 -5.81 6.01
N GLY A 240 -4.04 -4.98 5.05
CA GLY A 240 -3.55 -5.44 3.76
C GLY A 240 -4.64 -5.88 2.78
N LYS A 241 -5.91 -5.53 3.05
CA LYS A 241 -7.08 -5.86 2.23
C LYS A 241 -7.86 -4.60 1.87
N THR A 242 -8.46 -4.60 0.68
CA THR A 242 -9.29 -3.51 0.17
C THR A 242 -10.77 -3.72 0.49
N LYS A 243 -11.44 -2.68 0.99
CA LYS A 243 -12.91 -2.52 0.97
C LYS A 243 -13.25 -1.18 0.32
N PRO A 244 -14.47 -0.98 -0.22
CA PRO A 244 -14.88 0.30 -0.79
C PRO A 244 -14.81 1.41 0.27
N TRP A 245 -14.16 2.53 -0.04
CA TRP A 245 -13.92 3.61 0.92
C TRP A 245 -15.21 4.18 1.54
N TRP A 246 -16.30 4.17 0.78
CA TRP A 246 -17.62 4.65 1.22
C TRP A 246 -18.29 3.69 2.22
N ILE A 247 -17.97 2.38 2.21
CA ILE A 247 -18.38 1.45 3.27
C ILE A 247 -17.61 1.74 4.56
N LEU A 248 -16.32 2.03 4.45
CA LEU A 248 -15.51 2.39 5.62
C LEU A 248 -16.01 3.71 6.25
N MET A 249 -16.33 4.70 5.41
CA MET A 249 -16.91 5.96 5.87
C MET A 249 -18.32 5.78 6.44
N SER A 250 -19.14 4.87 5.90
CA SER A 250 -20.48 4.59 6.45
C SER A 250 -20.42 3.89 7.81
N MET A 251 -19.40 3.07 8.11
CA MET A 251 -19.20 2.55 9.48
C MET A 251 -18.99 3.68 10.49
N ALA A 252 -18.12 4.65 10.17
CA ALA A 252 -17.92 5.80 11.04
C ALA A 252 -19.23 6.61 11.21
N LEU A 253 -19.89 6.97 10.11
CA LEU A 253 -21.12 7.77 10.13
C LEU A 253 -22.29 7.08 10.82
N THR A 254 -22.53 5.79 10.55
CA THR A 254 -23.58 5.02 11.24
C THR A 254 -23.31 4.90 12.74
N THR A 255 -22.04 4.82 13.16
CA THR A 255 -21.68 4.85 14.58
C THR A 255 -22.02 6.21 15.21
N MET A 256 -21.69 7.32 14.53
CA MET A 256 -22.08 8.66 14.99
C MET A 256 -23.60 8.81 15.10
N LEU A 257 -24.36 8.32 14.11
CA LEU A 257 -25.82 8.37 14.13
C LEU A 257 -26.43 7.51 15.26
N ILE A 258 -25.87 6.34 15.55
CA ILE A 258 -26.28 5.50 16.69
C ILE A 258 -26.11 6.25 18.00
N LEU A 259 -24.94 6.89 18.21
CA LEU A 259 -24.62 7.65 19.42
C LEU A 259 -25.41 8.96 19.57
N LEU A 260 -25.95 9.49 18.47
CA LEU A 260 -26.85 10.66 18.45
C LEU A 260 -28.34 10.28 18.48
N SER A 261 -28.66 8.99 18.66
CA SER A 261 -30.04 8.48 18.66
C SER A 261 -30.46 7.95 20.05
N PRO A 262 -31.78 7.81 20.32
CA PRO A 262 -32.28 7.21 21.56
C PRO A 262 -31.84 5.76 21.81
N LEU A 263 -31.17 5.11 20.85
CA LEU A 263 -30.53 3.82 21.06
C LEU A 263 -29.39 3.92 22.09
N LEU A 264 -28.68 5.06 22.15
CA LEU A 264 -27.67 5.28 23.19
C LEU A 264 -28.32 5.36 24.58
N ASP A 265 -29.45 6.05 24.72
CA ASP A 265 -30.18 6.16 25.99
C ASP A 265 -30.69 4.79 26.47
N PHE A 266 -31.19 3.96 25.56
CA PHE A 266 -31.58 2.58 25.85
C PHE A 266 -30.37 1.73 26.32
N PHE A 267 -29.23 1.84 25.66
CA PHE A 267 -28.00 1.15 26.08
C PHE A 267 -27.49 1.67 27.43
N ILE A 268 -27.54 2.97 27.69
CA ILE A 268 -27.20 3.56 29.00
C ILE A 268 -28.12 3.01 30.10
N PHE A 269 -29.43 2.93 29.86
CA PHE A 269 -30.36 2.33 30.81
C PHE A 269 -30.03 0.86 31.11
N VAL A 270 -29.84 0.03 30.08
CA VAL A 270 -29.50 -1.39 30.26
C VAL A 270 -28.13 -1.57 30.95
N PHE A 271 -27.08 -0.92 30.47
CA PHE A 271 -25.71 -1.18 30.92
C PHE A 271 -25.29 -0.39 32.17
N ARG A 272 -25.95 0.74 32.50
CA ARG A 272 -25.57 1.62 33.62
C ARG A 272 -26.63 1.76 34.71
N VAL A 273 -27.87 1.29 34.49
CA VAL A 273 -28.94 1.29 35.51
C VAL A 273 -29.37 -0.14 35.89
N ILE A 274 -29.54 -1.05 34.94
CA ILE A 274 -29.90 -2.46 35.23
C ILE A 274 -28.65 -3.30 35.55
N LEU A 275 -27.62 -3.23 34.71
CA LEU A 275 -26.35 -3.92 34.89
C LEU A 275 -25.38 -3.06 35.74
N PRO A 276 -24.38 -3.66 36.41
CA PRO A 276 -23.47 -2.95 37.30
C PRO A 276 -22.40 -2.17 36.52
N GLY A 277 -22.83 -1.17 35.75
CA GLY A 277 -22.00 -0.28 34.92
C GLY A 277 -22.22 1.21 35.17
N SER A 278 -22.75 1.56 36.34
CA SER A 278 -22.94 2.95 36.79
C SER A 278 -21.61 3.71 36.79
N LEU A 279 -21.66 5.02 36.56
CA LEU A 279 -20.49 5.88 36.74
C LEU A 279 -20.27 6.15 38.24
N PRO A 280 -19.03 6.14 38.75
CA PRO A 280 -18.75 6.52 40.12
C PRO A 280 -19.02 8.01 40.33
N SER A 281 -19.56 8.38 41.49
CA SER A 281 -19.75 9.79 41.86
C SER A 281 -18.46 10.39 42.49
N PRO A 282 -18.22 11.71 42.41
CA PRO A 282 -16.93 12.30 42.80
C PRO A 282 -16.55 12.18 44.28
N GLN A 283 -17.50 11.77 45.14
CA GLN A 283 -17.32 11.60 46.59
C GLN A 283 -17.41 10.11 47.03
N GLU A 284 -17.53 9.18 46.08
CA GLU A 284 -17.73 7.75 46.35
C GLU A 284 -16.39 6.99 46.50
N PRO A 285 -16.11 6.38 47.65
CA PRO A 285 -14.88 5.62 47.87
C PRO A 285 -14.95 4.25 47.16
N ILE A 286 -14.66 4.23 45.87
CA ILE A 286 -14.71 3.03 45.02
C ILE A 286 -13.37 2.25 45.01
N THR A 287 -13.43 0.92 45.03
CA THR A 287 -12.23 0.07 44.89
C THR A 287 -11.84 -0.10 43.41
N PHE A 288 -10.56 -0.41 43.11
CA PHE A 288 -10.15 -0.68 41.73
C PHE A 288 -10.93 -1.84 41.09
N THR A 289 -11.16 -2.93 41.83
CA THR A 289 -11.92 -4.08 41.33
C THR A 289 -13.37 -3.72 41.02
N GLU A 290 -14.00 -2.89 41.85
CA GLU A 290 -15.35 -2.40 41.62
C GLU A 290 -15.41 -1.43 40.44
N LEU A 291 -14.46 -0.50 40.33
CA LEU A 291 -14.32 0.38 39.17
C LEU A 291 -14.09 -0.42 37.88
N LEU A 292 -13.29 -1.48 37.93
CA LEU A 292 -13.06 -2.38 36.80
C LEU A 292 -14.35 -3.10 36.37
N VAL A 293 -15.17 -3.56 37.32
CA VAL A 293 -16.51 -4.12 37.02
C VAL A 293 -17.44 -3.05 36.43
N ARG A 294 -17.52 -1.86 37.03
CA ARG A 294 -18.34 -0.75 36.52
C ARG A 294 -17.93 -0.33 35.10
N MET A 295 -16.63 -0.30 34.82
CA MET A 295 -16.12 0.00 33.47
C MET A 295 -16.27 -1.19 32.51
N PHE A 296 -16.29 -2.43 32.98
CA PHE A 296 -16.56 -3.61 32.16
C PHE A 296 -17.98 -3.63 31.61
N PHE A 297 -18.99 -3.41 32.44
CA PHE A 297 -20.37 -3.31 31.98
C PHE A 297 -20.65 -1.98 31.27
N GLY A 298 -20.36 -0.87 31.95
CA GLY A 298 -20.80 0.45 31.53
C GLY A 298 -20.08 1.01 30.31
N ALA A 299 -18.80 0.67 30.12
CA ALA A 299 -18.02 1.11 28.95
C ALA A 299 -17.67 -0.06 28.03
N GLY A 300 -16.99 -1.09 28.52
CA GLY A 300 -16.52 -2.22 27.71
C GLY A 300 -17.64 -2.92 26.94
N LEU A 301 -18.60 -3.52 27.66
CA LEU A 301 -19.70 -4.23 27.02
C LEU A 301 -20.65 -3.28 26.27
N MET A 302 -21.00 -2.13 26.84
CA MET A 302 -21.91 -1.17 26.22
C MET A 302 -21.34 -0.60 24.90
N GLU A 303 -20.10 -0.11 24.91
CA GLU A 303 -19.55 0.67 23.80
C GLU A 303 -18.97 -0.23 22.70
N GLU A 304 -18.38 -1.38 23.04
CA GLU A 304 -17.97 -2.35 22.01
C GLU A 304 -19.17 -3.00 21.30
N SER A 305 -20.31 -3.18 21.98
CA SER A 305 -21.53 -3.67 21.32
C SER A 305 -22.18 -2.60 20.43
N LEU A 306 -22.28 -1.34 20.88
CA LEU A 306 -22.73 -0.22 20.04
C LEU A 306 -21.87 -0.06 18.78
N LYS A 307 -20.54 -0.21 18.88
CA LYS A 307 -19.60 -0.20 17.74
C LYS A 307 -19.65 -1.47 16.88
N ALA A 308 -20.16 -2.59 17.40
CA ALA A 308 -20.40 -3.79 16.60
C ALA A 308 -21.67 -3.68 15.72
N LEU A 309 -22.67 -2.88 16.10
CA LEU A 309 -23.95 -2.79 15.39
C LEU A 309 -23.82 -2.43 13.89
N PRO A 310 -23.00 -1.45 13.44
CA PRO A 310 -22.81 -1.17 12.01
C PRO A 310 -22.21 -2.36 11.23
N VAL A 311 -21.27 -3.08 11.86
CA VAL A 311 -20.58 -4.23 11.27
C VAL A 311 -21.54 -5.41 11.11
N LEU A 312 -22.36 -5.67 12.13
CA LEU A 312 -23.40 -6.70 12.11
C LEU A 312 -24.52 -6.34 11.12
N GLY A 313 -24.92 -5.07 11.05
CA GLY A 313 -25.89 -4.56 10.07
C GLY A 313 -25.42 -4.77 8.63
N VAL A 314 -24.16 -4.42 8.31
CA VAL A 314 -23.58 -4.67 6.98
C VAL A 314 -23.42 -6.16 6.67
N TYR A 315 -23.09 -7.00 7.65
CA TYR A 315 -23.09 -8.46 7.48
C TYR A 315 -24.48 -8.99 7.08
N LEU A 316 -25.53 -8.59 7.82
CA LEU A 316 -26.91 -9.00 7.54
C LEU A 316 -27.39 -8.50 6.16
N ILE A 317 -27.17 -7.22 5.84
CA ILE A 317 -27.56 -6.62 4.55
C ILE A 317 -26.81 -7.30 3.39
N ALA A 318 -25.50 -7.51 3.52
CA ALA A 318 -24.67 -8.06 2.44
C ALA A 318 -25.02 -9.51 2.10
N ASN A 319 -25.47 -10.31 3.07
CA ASN A 319 -25.88 -11.71 2.84
C ASN A 319 -27.12 -11.82 1.93
N SER A 320 -27.94 -10.78 1.87
CA SER A 320 -29.09 -10.68 0.95
C SER A 320 -28.74 -10.15 -0.45
N LEU A 321 -27.48 -9.81 -0.71
CA LEU A 321 -27.03 -9.28 -2.01
C LEU A 321 -26.39 -10.36 -2.89
N PRO A 322 -26.52 -10.27 -4.22
CA PRO A 322 -25.79 -11.14 -5.13
C PRO A 322 -24.29 -10.85 -5.13
N SER A 323 -23.48 -11.83 -5.53
CA SER A 323 -22.07 -11.61 -5.86
C SER A 323 -21.95 -10.69 -7.09
N PRO A 324 -20.98 -9.75 -7.16
CA PRO A 324 -19.86 -9.53 -6.25
C PRO A 324 -20.14 -8.58 -5.07
N TRP A 325 -21.38 -8.13 -4.87
CA TRP A 325 -21.68 -7.10 -3.87
C TRP A 325 -21.55 -7.62 -2.44
N ARG A 326 -22.03 -8.84 -2.17
CA ARG A 326 -21.86 -9.55 -0.88
C ARG A 326 -20.40 -9.56 -0.42
N GLU A 327 -19.48 -9.95 -1.30
CA GLU A 327 -18.05 -10.03 -0.98
C GLU A 327 -17.39 -8.65 -0.88
N ARG A 328 -17.81 -7.70 -1.73
CA ARG A 328 -17.29 -6.32 -1.75
C ARG A 328 -17.62 -5.55 -0.48
N ILE A 329 -18.85 -5.65 0.06
CA ILE A 329 -19.28 -4.83 1.19
C ILE A 329 -19.36 -5.60 2.51
N GLY A 330 -19.77 -6.87 2.49
CA GLY A 330 -20.05 -7.65 3.69
C GLY A 330 -18.81 -8.08 4.47
N VAL A 331 -19.03 -8.71 5.62
CA VAL A 331 -18.00 -9.46 6.35
C VAL A 331 -17.98 -10.89 5.83
N GLN A 332 -16.86 -11.33 5.24
CA GLN A 332 -16.65 -12.72 4.82
C GLN A 332 -15.47 -13.39 5.55
N GLU A 333 -14.60 -12.62 6.19
CA GLU A 333 -13.43 -13.11 6.92
C GLU A 333 -12.97 -12.12 8.01
N PRO A 334 -12.06 -12.49 8.94
CA PRO A 334 -11.60 -11.60 10.01
C PRO A 334 -11.00 -10.27 9.55
N LEU A 335 -10.32 -10.21 8.39
CA LEU A 335 -9.81 -8.93 7.86
C LEU A 335 -10.93 -7.94 7.51
N ASP A 336 -12.08 -8.43 7.05
CA ASP A 336 -13.24 -7.57 6.79
C ASP A 336 -13.79 -7.00 8.10
N GLY A 337 -13.94 -7.85 9.10
CA GLY A 337 -14.43 -7.46 10.43
C GLY A 337 -13.50 -6.47 11.13
N ILE A 338 -12.18 -6.66 11.08
CA ILE A 338 -11.20 -5.69 11.61
C ILE A 338 -11.36 -4.33 10.93
N LEU A 339 -11.44 -4.29 9.58
CA LEU A 339 -11.58 -3.04 8.83
C LEU A 339 -12.89 -2.31 9.16
N LEU A 340 -14.02 -3.01 9.22
CA LEU A 340 -15.30 -2.37 9.55
C LEU A 340 -15.39 -1.95 11.03
N GLY A 341 -14.87 -2.77 11.96
CA GLY A 341 -14.87 -2.46 13.39
C GLY A 341 -13.95 -1.30 13.76
N THR A 342 -12.77 -1.20 13.14
CA THR A 342 -11.87 -0.04 13.30
C THR A 342 -12.46 1.22 12.69
N ALA A 343 -13.13 1.11 11.53
CA ALA A 343 -13.84 2.24 10.92
C ALA A 343 -15.05 2.72 11.76
N SER A 344 -15.77 1.82 12.44
CA SER A 344 -16.78 2.20 13.43
C SER A 344 -16.15 2.92 14.64
N ALA A 345 -15.06 2.39 15.19
CA ALA A 345 -14.35 3.02 16.30
C ALA A 345 -13.82 4.43 15.98
N VAL A 346 -13.46 4.72 14.72
CA VAL A 346 -13.16 6.10 14.27
C VAL A 346 -14.36 7.02 14.46
N GLY A 347 -15.55 6.58 14.05
CA GLY A 347 -16.81 7.33 14.23
C GLY A 347 -17.11 7.64 15.69
N PHE A 348 -16.97 6.62 16.56
CA PHE A 348 -17.10 6.76 18.01
C PHE A 348 -16.08 7.77 18.57
N THR A 349 -14.79 7.54 18.32
CA THR A 349 -13.68 8.36 18.85
C THR A 349 -13.83 9.83 18.46
N LEU A 350 -14.21 10.11 17.21
CA LEU A 350 -14.43 11.47 16.73
C LEU A 350 -15.59 12.16 17.46
N LEU A 351 -16.77 11.52 17.54
CA LEU A 351 -17.93 12.12 18.19
C LEU A 351 -17.72 12.32 19.70
N GLU A 352 -17.18 11.31 20.37
CA GLU A 352 -16.89 11.32 21.80
C GLU A 352 -15.83 12.39 22.13
N THR A 353 -14.72 12.44 21.39
CA THR A 353 -13.65 13.41 21.65
C THR A 353 -14.03 14.85 21.28
N LEU A 354 -14.64 15.08 20.11
CA LEU A 354 -15.01 16.44 19.65
C LEU A 354 -16.32 16.95 20.25
N GLY A 355 -17.24 16.06 20.62
CA GLY A 355 -18.55 16.39 21.19
C GLY A 355 -18.58 16.48 22.71
N GLN A 356 -17.72 15.73 23.43
CA GLN A 356 -17.70 15.72 24.89
C GLN A 356 -16.35 16.18 25.47
N TYR A 357 -15.25 15.44 25.25
CA TYR A 357 -14.00 15.69 25.99
C TYR A 357 -13.35 17.04 25.68
N VAL A 358 -13.21 17.41 24.39
CA VAL A 358 -12.59 18.68 24.00
C VAL A 358 -13.44 19.88 24.42
N PRO A 359 -14.79 19.90 24.21
CA PRO A 359 -15.65 20.94 24.76
C PRO A 359 -15.56 21.09 26.29
N VAL A 360 -15.63 20.00 27.04
CA VAL A 360 -15.60 20.03 28.53
C VAL A 360 -14.28 20.57 29.06
N ILE A 361 -13.12 20.07 28.57
CA ILE A 361 -11.83 20.61 29.04
C ILE A 361 -11.64 22.07 28.62
N THR A 362 -12.08 22.43 27.41
CA THR A 362 -12.01 23.82 26.91
C THR A 362 -12.83 24.75 27.79
N GLN A 363 -14.05 24.36 28.18
CA GLN A 363 -14.92 25.15 29.04
C GLN A 363 -14.36 25.30 30.45
N ASN A 364 -13.93 24.20 31.09
CA ASN A 364 -13.40 24.21 32.45
C ASN A 364 -12.13 25.09 32.54
N VAL A 365 -11.19 24.94 31.59
CA VAL A 365 -9.97 25.76 31.56
C VAL A 365 -10.27 27.20 31.14
N THR A 366 -11.27 27.47 30.29
CA THR A 366 -11.71 28.84 29.96
C THR A 366 -12.19 29.60 31.20
N GLN A 367 -12.91 28.93 32.11
CA GLN A 367 -13.39 29.52 33.36
C GLN A 367 -12.26 29.85 34.36
N GLN A 368 -11.12 29.15 34.27
CA GLN A 368 -10.00 29.28 35.22
C GLN A 368 -8.84 30.13 34.70
N ALA A 369 -8.53 30.02 33.40
CA ALA A 369 -7.32 30.58 32.78
C ALA A 369 -7.61 31.32 31.45
N GLY A 370 -8.88 31.60 31.15
CA GLY A 370 -9.30 32.38 29.99
C GLY A 370 -9.38 31.60 28.68
N VAL A 371 -10.07 32.20 27.70
CA VAL A 371 -10.49 31.57 26.44
C VAL A 371 -9.32 31.00 25.62
N GLY A 372 -8.21 31.74 25.52
CA GLY A 372 -7.03 31.30 24.75
C GLY A 372 -6.39 30.04 25.33
N THR A 373 -6.21 30.00 26.65
CA THR A 373 -5.69 28.84 27.37
C THR A 373 -6.63 27.64 27.25
N GLY A 374 -7.94 27.85 27.36
CA GLY A 374 -8.94 26.80 27.17
C GLY A 374 -8.88 26.17 25.77
N GLN A 375 -8.80 26.99 24.72
CA GLN A 375 -8.67 26.49 23.34
C GLN A 375 -7.37 25.72 23.10
N LEU A 376 -6.25 26.19 23.68
CA LEU A 376 -4.96 25.52 23.60
C LEU A 376 -5.00 24.14 24.27
N VAL A 377 -5.51 24.04 25.51
CA VAL A 377 -5.64 22.76 26.22
C VAL A 377 -6.62 21.82 25.53
N GLY A 378 -7.72 22.34 24.96
CA GLY A 378 -8.63 21.56 24.11
C GLY A 378 -7.92 20.92 22.90
N LEU A 379 -7.07 21.67 22.20
CA LEU A 379 -6.26 21.15 21.09
C LEU A 379 -5.18 20.16 21.57
N GLN A 380 -4.55 20.42 22.72
CA GLN A 380 -3.58 19.52 23.34
C GLN A 380 -4.21 18.19 23.79
N LEU A 381 -5.49 18.14 24.15
CA LEU A 381 -6.21 16.90 24.47
C LEU A 381 -6.69 16.15 23.21
N LEU A 382 -7.10 16.88 22.16
CA LEU A 382 -7.57 16.33 20.89
C LEU A 382 -6.56 15.35 20.26
N ILE A 383 -5.30 15.79 20.17
CA ILE A 383 -4.21 15.06 19.50
C ILE A 383 -3.96 13.67 20.14
N PRO A 384 -3.64 13.54 21.44
CA PRO A 384 -3.38 12.24 22.06
C PRO A 384 -4.61 11.35 22.15
N ARG A 385 -5.83 11.88 22.32
CA ARG A 385 -7.05 11.04 22.30
C ARG A 385 -7.26 10.37 20.95
N ILE A 386 -7.17 11.13 19.86
CA ILE A 386 -7.43 10.58 18.52
C ILE A 386 -6.24 9.73 18.03
N LEU A 387 -4.99 10.18 18.23
CA LEU A 387 -3.81 9.39 17.85
C LEU A 387 -3.69 8.10 18.69
N GLY A 388 -3.93 8.18 20.00
CA GLY A 388 -3.90 7.05 20.92
C GLY A 388 -5.00 6.02 20.67
N SER A 389 -6.08 6.38 19.95
CA SER A 389 -7.19 5.46 19.66
C SER A 389 -6.79 4.20 18.89
N VAL A 390 -5.63 4.20 18.20
CA VAL A 390 -5.01 3.01 17.58
C VAL A 390 -4.70 1.91 18.62
N ALA A 391 -4.36 2.31 19.84
CA ALA A 391 -4.15 1.44 21.00
C ALA A 391 -5.37 1.40 21.95
N GLY A 392 -6.39 2.22 21.69
CA GLY A 392 -7.65 2.30 22.41
C GLY A 392 -8.82 1.75 21.60
N HIS A 393 -9.83 2.57 21.30
CA HIS A 393 -11.06 2.12 20.64
C HIS A 393 -10.86 1.34 19.33
N MET A 394 -9.89 1.70 18.47
CA MET A 394 -9.60 0.90 17.26
C MET A 394 -8.97 -0.46 17.59
N ALA A 395 -8.19 -0.57 18.67
CA ALA A 395 -7.73 -1.86 19.15
C ALA A 395 -8.90 -2.73 19.62
N TYR A 396 -9.78 -2.22 20.48
CA TYR A 396 -10.91 -3.00 21.04
C TYR A 396 -11.89 -3.43 19.96
N SER A 397 -12.39 -2.49 19.15
CA SER A 397 -13.43 -2.78 18.15
C SER A 397 -12.86 -3.48 16.91
N GLY A 398 -11.57 -3.28 16.60
CA GLY A 398 -10.86 -4.09 15.60
C GLY A 398 -10.64 -5.53 16.05
N TYR A 399 -10.30 -5.73 17.32
CA TYR A 399 -10.17 -7.06 17.93
C TYR A 399 -11.53 -7.78 17.98
N LEU A 400 -12.61 -7.12 18.40
CA LEU A 400 -13.97 -7.66 18.29
C LEU A 400 -14.34 -7.95 16.83
N GLY A 401 -13.99 -7.06 15.91
CA GLY A 401 -14.15 -7.25 14.47
C GLY A 401 -13.49 -8.53 13.94
N TYR A 402 -12.30 -8.88 14.43
CA TYR A 402 -11.65 -10.15 14.12
C TYR A 402 -12.53 -11.35 14.51
N PHE A 403 -13.13 -11.35 15.71
CA PHE A 403 -14.01 -12.44 16.14
C PHE A 403 -15.32 -12.48 15.36
N ILE A 404 -15.90 -11.34 14.98
CA ILE A 404 -17.08 -11.29 14.10
C ILE A 404 -16.75 -11.97 12.76
N GLY A 405 -15.65 -11.60 12.10
CA GLY A 405 -15.25 -12.23 10.84
C GLY A 405 -14.75 -13.68 10.98
N LEU A 406 -14.28 -14.08 12.17
CA LEU A 406 -13.91 -15.47 12.46
C LEU A 406 -15.15 -16.36 12.66
N ALA A 407 -16.20 -15.84 13.27
CA ALA A 407 -17.48 -16.52 13.42
C ALA A 407 -18.12 -16.81 12.05
N VAL A 408 -17.98 -15.89 11.08
CA VAL A 408 -18.39 -16.13 9.69
C VAL A 408 -17.60 -17.27 9.03
N LEU A 409 -16.29 -17.38 9.26
CA LEU A 409 -15.47 -18.50 8.76
C LEU A 409 -15.69 -19.83 9.52
N LYS A 410 -16.30 -19.80 10.70
CA LYS A 410 -16.47 -20.95 11.61
C LYS A 410 -17.88 -20.94 12.25
N PRO A 411 -18.95 -21.04 11.45
CA PRO A 411 -20.32 -20.83 11.93
C PRO A 411 -20.76 -21.83 13.01
N SER A 412 -20.26 -23.08 12.97
CA SER A 412 -20.52 -24.11 13.98
C SER A 412 -20.01 -23.76 15.39
N LEU A 413 -19.07 -22.81 15.51
CA LEU A 413 -18.54 -22.29 16.77
C LEU A 413 -18.88 -20.80 16.97
N GLY A 414 -19.73 -20.23 16.11
CA GLY A 414 -19.92 -18.78 15.98
C GLY A 414 -20.27 -18.08 17.30
N TRP A 415 -21.20 -18.65 18.08
CA TRP A 415 -21.58 -18.09 19.39
C TRP A 415 -20.45 -18.10 20.42
N GLN A 416 -19.62 -19.16 20.45
CA GLN A 416 -18.47 -19.24 21.35
C GLN A 416 -17.39 -18.22 20.95
N ILE A 417 -17.14 -18.10 19.64
CA ILE A 417 -16.19 -17.13 19.06
C ILE A 417 -16.62 -15.70 19.38
N LEU A 418 -17.90 -15.36 19.16
CA LEU A 418 -18.45 -14.03 19.47
C LEU A 418 -18.39 -13.72 20.96
N ALA A 419 -18.77 -14.67 21.84
CA ALA A 419 -18.71 -14.48 23.29
C ALA A 419 -17.28 -14.22 23.78
N VAL A 420 -16.31 -15.04 23.35
CA VAL A 420 -14.88 -14.85 23.69
C VAL A 420 -14.39 -13.49 23.21
N GLY A 421 -14.66 -13.11 21.96
CA GLY A 421 -14.23 -11.83 21.39
C GLY A 421 -14.85 -10.62 22.09
N TYR A 422 -16.14 -10.67 22.41
CA TYR A 422 -16.85 -9.57 23.05
C TYR A 422 -16.39 -9.37 24.49
N LEU A 423 -16.32 -10.44 25.30
CA LEU A 423 -15.87 -10.36 26.69
C LEU A 423 -14.40 -9.93 26.79
N SER A 424 -13.52 -10.39 25.90
CA SER A 424 -12.11 -9.99 25.92
C SER A 424 -11.86 -8.56 25.43
N ALA A 425 -12.56 -8.10 24.38
CA ALA A 425 -12.50 -6.71 23.94
C ALA A 425 -13.03 -5.74 25.02
N ALA A 426 -14.17 -6.08 25.65
CA ALA A 426 -14.70 -5.34 26.78
C ALA A 426 -13.74 -5.33 27.98
N GLY A 427 -13.03 -6.43 28.24
CA GLY A 427 -12.02 -6.54 29.29
C GLY A 427 -10.83 -5.60 29.10
N LEU A 428 -10.29 -5.50 27.88
CA LEU A 428 -9.21 -4.55 27.55
C LEU A 428 -9.66 -3.10 27.72
N HIS A 429 -10.88 -2.77 27.26
CA HIS A 429 -11.44 -1.43 27.40
C HIS A 429 -11.68 -1.06 28.87
N ALA A 430 -12.26 -1.98 29.66
CA ALA A 430 -12.45 -1.82 31.10
C ALA A 430 -11.12 -1.56 31.83
N LEU A 431 -10.08 -2.34 31.48
CA LEU A 431 -8.76 -2.22 32.06
C LEU A 431 -8.13 -0.85 31.79
N TRP A 432 -8.30 -0.28 30.59
CA TRP A 432 -7.85 1.08 30.27
C TRP A 432 -8.57 2.13 31.13
N ASN A 433 -9.90 2.10 31.15
CA ASN A 433 -10.71 3.09 31.90
C ASN A 433 -10.47 3.01 33.41
N ALA A 434 -10.30 1.81 33.99
CA ALA A 434 -10.00 1.65 35.40
C ALA A 434 -8.55 2.02 35.75
N THR A 435 -7.56 1.60 34.95
CA THR A 435 -6.12 1.84 35.22
C THR A 435 -5.77 3.33 35.21
N GLY A 436 -6.41 4.11 34.33
CA GLY A 436 -6.20 5.56 34.23
C GLY A 436 -6.52 6.33 35.51
N SER A 437 -7.37 5.79 36.40
CA SER A 437 -7.68 6.38 37.70
C SER A 437 -6.56 6.23 38.75
N ILE A 438 -5.68 5.24 38.59
CA ILE A 438 -4.58 4.97 39.52
C ILE A 438 -3.33 5.74 39.10
N ASN A 439 -2.88 5.56 37.85
CA ASN A 439 -1.66 6.18 37.35
C ASN A 439 -1.65 6.21 35.82
N ALA A 440 -1.56 7.42 35.24
CA ALA A 440 -1.53 7.63 33.80
C ALA A 440 -0.37 6.92 33.09
N LEU A 441 0.76 6.66 33.76
CA LEU A 441 1.88 5.90 33.18
C LEU A 441 1.56 4.42 32.98
N LEU A 442 0.67 3.83 33.77
CA LEU A 442 0.25 2.44 33.60
C LEU A 442 -0.62 2.25 32.34
N LEU A 443 -1.23 3.33 31.82
CA LEU A 443 -1.91 3.29 30.51
C LEU A 443 -0.96 2.97 29.36
N VAL A 444 0.36 3.20 29.50
CA VAL A 444 1.35 2.76 28.49
C VAL A 444 1.35 1.23 28.40
N VAL A 445 1.30 0.52 29.54
CA VAL A 445 1.27 -0.95 29.58
C VAL A 445 -0.03 -1.48 28.97
N VAL A 446 -1.16 -0.88 29.34
CA VAL A 446 -2.48 -1.29 28.81
C VAL A 446 -2.58 -0.99 27.30
N GLY A 447 -2.14 0.17 26.84
CA GLY A 447 -2.13 0.53 25.42
C GLY A 447 -1.23 -0.38 24.57
N VAL A 448 -0.05 -0.74 25.07
CA VAL A 448 0.83 -1.72 24.41
C VAL A 448 0.18 -3.11 24.34
N LEU A 449 -0.48 -3.56 25.41
CA LEU A 449 -1.23 -4.83 25.43
C LEU A 449 -2.38 -4.83 24.40
N SER A 450 -3.20 -3.79 24.40
CA SER A 450 -4.33 -3.61 23.47
C SER A 450 -3.87 -3.56 22.01
N TYR A 451 -2.80 -2.80 21.72
CA TYR A 451 -2.20 -2.75 20.40
C TYR A 451 -1.64 -4.12 19.99
N ALA A 452 -0.96 -4.84 20.88
CA ALA A 452 -0.46 -6.19 20.62
C ALA A 452 -1.60 -7.19 20.30
N PHE A 453 -2.74 -7.07 20.98
CA PHE A 453 -3.95 -7.86 20.68
C PHE A 453 -4.48 -7.57 19.26
N LEU A 454 -4.60 -6.29 18.87
CA LEU A 454 -4.98 -5.92 17.50
C LEU A 454 -3.96 -6.44 16.46
N MET A 455 -2.66 -6.33 16.72
CA MET A 455 -1.62 -6.81 15.81
C MET A 455 -1.64 -8.33 15.67
N ALA A 456 -1.81 -9.07 16.77
CA ALA A 456 -1.95 -10.52 16.75
C ALA A 456 -3.20 -10.96 15.96
N ALA A 457 -4.32 -10.27 16.13
CA ALA A 457 -5.54 -10.49 15.36
C ALA A 457 -5.34 -10.22 13.86
N ILE A 458 -4.68 -9.11 13.47
CA ILE A 458 -4.34 -8.80 12.07
C ILE A 458 -3.43 -9.87 11.46
N LEU A 459 -2.38 -10.29 12.17
CA LEU A 459 -1.47 -11.34 11.70
C LEU A 459 -2.18 -12.69 11.54
N LYS A 460 -3.04 -13.07 12.48
CA LYS A 460 -3.84 -14.30 12.40
C LYS A 460 -4.90 -14.22 11.29
N ALA A 461 -5.53 -13.07 11.09
CA ALA A 461 -6.48 -12.81 10.01
C ALA A 461 -5.83 -12.97 8.62
N ARG A 462 -4.64 -12.36 8.42
CA ARG A 462 -3.83 -12.53 7.20
C ARG A 462 -3.49 -14.00 6.91
N ALA A 463 -3.24 -14.80 7.96
CA ALA A 463 -2.91 -16.21 7.84
C ALA A 463 -4.13 -17.11 7.57
N LEU A 464 -5.32 -16.75 8.07
CA LEU A 464 -6.58 -17.47 7.88
C LEU A 464 -7.34 -17.08 6.60
N SER A 465 -6.99 -15.95 5.97
CA SER A 465 -7.72 -15.36 4.85
C SER A 465 -7.78 -16.27 3.60
N PRO A 466 -8.97 -16.69 3.12
CA PRO A 466 -9.10 -17.40 1.85
C PRO A 466 -8.60 -16.58 0.65
N THR A 467 -8.62 -15.23 0.75
CA THR A 467 -8.11 -14.31 -0.28
C THR A 467 -6.63 -13.90 -0.07
N ARG A 468 -5.83 -14.68 0.68
CA ARG A 468 -4.43 -14.33 1.04
C ARG A 468 -3.50 -13.98 -0.15
N SER A 469 -3.74 -14.52 -1.34
CA SER A 469 -2.98 -14.20 -2.57
C SER A 469 -3.33 -12.84 -3.20
N GLN A 470 -4.51 -12.30 -2.86
CA GLN A 470 -5.02 -11.01 -3.32
C GLN A 470 -4.66 -9.88 -2.35
N ASN A 471 -4.55 -10.18 -1.05
CA ASN A 471 -4.14 -9.24 -0.01
C ASN A 471 -2.76 -8.62 -0.35
N PHE A 472 -2.66 -7.29 -0.33
CA PHE A 472 -1.47 -6.58 -0.81
C PHE A 472 -0.33 -6.61 0.20
N ALA A 473 -0.61 -6.65 1.52
CA ALA A 473 0.43 -6.65 2.55
C ALA A 473 1.05 -8.04 2.80
N THR A 474 0.40 -9.14 2.39
CA THR A 474 0.98 -10.49 2.46
C THR A 474 1.97 -10.76 1.32
N ARG A 475 1.93 -9.98 0.24
CA ARG A 475 2.93 -10.05 -0.86
C ARG A 475 4.34 -9.64 -0.43
N PHE A 476 4.50 -9.04 0.75
CA PHE A 476 5.79 -8.69 1.34
C PHE A 476 6.30 -9.71 2.37
N ILE A 477 5.51 -10.74 2.74
CA ILE A 477 5.88 -11.73 3.76
C ILE A 477 5.46 -13.14 3.33
N ASN A 478 6.31 -13.77 2.51
CA ASN A 478 6.46 -15.22 2.59
C ASN A 478 7.38 -15.55 3.78
N PRO A 479 7.12 -16.63 4.56
CA PRO A 479 8.07 -17.10 5.57
C PRO A 479 9.44 -17.42 4.96
N LYS A 480 10.48 -17.38 5.80
CA LYS A 480 11.83 -17.81 5.43
C LYS A 480 11.83 -19.31 5.16
#